data_AF-A0A511AH68-F1
#
_entry.id   AF-A0A511AH68-F1
#
_cell.length_a   1.000
_cell.length_b   1.000
_cell.length_c   1.000
_cell.angle_alpha   90.00
_cell.angle_beta   90.00
_cell.angle_gamma   90.00
#
_symmetry.space_group_name_H-M   'P 1'
#
loop_
_entity.id
_entity.type
_entity.pdbx_description
1 polymer ?
#
loop_
_entity_poly.entity_id
_entity_poly.type
_entity_poly.pdbx_seq_one_letter_code
_entity_poly.pdbx_strand_id
1 'polypeptide(L)'
;MTHHPALEATLTLRHAIEVKNSDDVSALAASADTEDTNHLYGYISEQGRVLVWTSPAGEHLLYEGEIRVADDYEWTPIGTPRIYRFNTTDKAEIHADTLRLFLSQSLNNGGVRRSGGWRDRIVALVPEEVGAKESKIIRTLADGGIEATHTYNVLDAYTKYAEWVNALAAEFGGTDEKLEAHIETPDIAPFSPIVAGIAQAWLLREAADATLEQTRASLKFSLAGFTRLLELAGSDPRASVAELARSLQTDRPNLTRMIKTAEKDARIAEILGSLPR
;
A
#
# COMPACT_ATOMS: atom_id res chain seq x y z
N MET A 1 -0.64 17.80 -3.24
CA MET A 1 -0.76 17.79 -4.72
C MET A 1 -2.24 17.86 -5.03
N THR A 2 -2.69 18.56 -6.07
CA THR A 2 -4.08 18.49 -6.50
C THR A 2 -4.25 17.28 -7.41
N HIS A 3 -5.14 16.36 -7.05
CA HIS A 3 -5.40 15.16 -7.84
C HIS A 3 -6.21 15.51 -9.09
N HIS A 4 -6.31 14.56 -10.03
CA HIS A 4 -7.22 14.73 -11.15
C HIS A 4 -8.67 14.81 -10.63
N PRO A 5 -9.53 15.73 -11.10
CA PRO A 5 -10.90 15.89 -10.57
C PRO A 5 -11.73 14.60 -10.64
N ALA A 6 -11.52 13.77 -11.66
CA ALA A 6 -12.18 12.46 -11.75
C ALA A 6 -11.82 11.52 -10.59
N LEU A 7 -10.57 11.57 -10.11
CA LEU A 7 -10.16 10.80 -8.93
C LEU A 7 -10.82 11.35 -7.67
N GLU A 8 -10.88 12.67 -7.50
CA GLU A 8 -11.55 13.30 -6.37
C GLU A 8 -13.03 12.90 -6.31
N ALA A 9 -13.71 12.86 -7.46
CA ALA A 9 -15.09 12.38 -7.56
C ALA A 9 -15.22 10.90 -7.16
N THR A 10 -14.30 10.03 -7.62
CA THR A 10 -14.30 8.60 -7.26
C THR A 10 -14.02 8.35 -5.78
N LEU A 11 -13.19 9.18 -5.15
CA LEU A 11 -12.83 9.11 -3.73
C LEU A 11 -13.81 9.86 -2.81
N THR A 12 -14.83 10.52 -3.35
CA THR A 12 -15.85 11.19 -2.54
C THR A 12 -16.68 10.15 -1.77
N LEU A 13 -16.92 10.41 -0.48
CA LEU A 13 -17.78 9.56 0.36
C LEU A 13 -19.22 9.60 -0.14
N ARG A 14 -19.86 8.43 -0.21
CA ARG A 14 -21.20 8.29 -0.79
C ARG A 14 -22.29 8.17 0.28
N HIS A 15 -21.95 7.61 1.43
CA HIS A 15 -22.87 7.23 2.49
C HIS A 15 -22.50 7.85 3.84
N ALA A 16 -21.41 8.60 3.92
CA ALA A 16 -20.95 9.25 5.14
C ALA A 16 -21.00 10.78 5.01
N ILE A 17 -21.56 11.45 6.03
CA ILE A 17 -21.71 12.91 6.08
C ILE A 17 -20.90 13.45 7.26
N GLU A 18 -20.10 14.50 7.00
CA GLU A 18 -19.26 15.13 8.02
C GLU A 18 -20.09 15.78 9.12
N VAL A 19 -19.72 15.49 10.37
CA VAL A 19 -20.25 16.14 11.58
C VAL A 19 -19.54 17.47 11.74
N LYS A 20 -20.30 18.58 11.69
CA LYS A 20 -19.74 19.94 11.69
C LYS A 20 -19.59 20.57 13.07
N ASN A 21 -20.27 20.04 14.09
CA ASN A 21 -20.20 20.58 15.44
C ASN A 21 -18.89 20.14 16.12
N SER A 22 -18.04 21.11 16.47
CA SER A 22 -16.71 20.84 17.02
C SER A 22 -16.74 20.13 18.38
N ASP A 23 -17.70 20.47 19.23
CA ASP A 23 -17.82 19.87 20.56
C ASP A 23 -18.22 18.39 20.46
N ASP A 24 -19.13 18.09 19.52
CA ASP A 24 -19.53 16.72 19.21
C ASP A 24 -18.35 15.94 18.60
N VAL A 25 -17.58 16.55 17.70
CA VAL A 25 -16.39 15.92 17.08
C VAL A 25 -15.35 15.52 18.12
N SER A 26 -15.02 16.40 19.07
CA SER A 26 -14.04 16.08 20.12
C SER A 26 -14.53 14.98 21.06
N ALA A 27 -15.80 15.01 21.46
CA ALA A 27 -16.39 13.97 22.30
C ALA A 27 -16.42 12.60 21.59
N LEU A 28 -16.81 12.58 20.31
CA LEU A 28 -16.85 11.35 19.51
C LEU A 28 -15.45 10.80 19.22
N ALA A 29 -14.48 11.66 18.91
CA ALA A 29 -13.10 11.25 18.69
C ALA A 29 -12.49 10.59 19.94
N ALA A 30 -12.76 11.14 21.14
CA ALA A 30 -12.29 10.54 22.38
C ALA A 30 -12.90 9.13 22.63
N SER A 31 -14.12 8.87 22.14
CA SER A 31 -14.77 7.55 22.25
C SER A 31 -14.21 6.50 21.28
N ALA A 32 -13.50 6.91 20.23
CA ALA A 32 -12.98 5.98 19.23
C ALA A 32 -11.92 5.03 19.81
N ASP A 33 -11.19 5.47 20.85
CA ASP A 33 -10.06 4.78 21.45
C ASP A 33 -10.34 4.15 22.82
N THR A 34 -11.62 4.02 23.21
CA THR A 34 -12.00 3.30 24.45
C THR A 34 -12.00 1.79 24.22
N GLU A 35 -11.53 1.01 25.20
CA GLU A 35 -11.35 -0.46 25.09
C GLU A 35 -12.62 -1.24 24.71
N ASP A 36 -13.81 -0.73 25.06
CA ASP A 36 -15.11 -1.37 24.78
C ASP A 36 -15.76 -0.93 23.46
N THR A 37 -15.04 -0.20 22.61
CA THR A 37 -15.58 0.30 21.35
C THR A 37 -15.64 -0.81 20.30
N ASN A 38 -16.83 -1.03 19.72
CA ASN A 38 -17.03 -2.03 18.67
C ASN A 38 -16.49 -1.53 17.32
N HIS A 39 -15.18 -1.72 17.09
CA HIS A 39 -14.52 -1.40 15.83
C HIS A 39 -14.93 -2.35 14.71
N LEU A 40 -15.23 -1.80 13.52
CA LEU A 40 -15.62 -2.57 12.34
C LEU A 40 -14.48 -2.67 11.33
N TYR A 41 -13.87 -1.53 11.01
CA TYR A 41 -12.78 -1.40 10.04
C TYR A 41 -11.79 -0.36 10.55
N GLY A 42 -10.50 -0.57 10.32
CA GLY A 42 -9.46 0.35 10.72
C GLY A 42 -8.27 0.27 9.78
N TYR A 43 -7.72 1.43 9.45
CA TYR A 43 -6.55 1.57 8.59
C TYR A 43 -5.64 2.65 9.17
N ILE A 44 -4.34 2.41 9.08
CA ILE A 44 -3.33 3.31 9.64
C ILE A 44 -2.13 3.34 8.71
N SER A 45 -1.67 4.54 8.41
CA SER A 45 -0.44 4.82 7.65
C SER A 45 0.55 5.56 8.55
N GLU A 46 1.74 5.89 8.05
CA GLU A 46 2.69 6.74 8.81
C GLU A 46 2.15 8.13 9.18
N GLN A 47 1.16 8.63 8.43
CA GLN A 47 0.75 10.03 8.46
C GLN A 47 -0.73 10.22 8.83
N GLY A 48 -1.52 9.14 8.86
CA GLY A 48 -2.95 9.24 9.09
C GLY A 48 -3.60 7.93 9.48
N ARG A 49 -4.73 8.04 10.17
CA ARG A 49 -5.56 6.93 10.64
C ARG A 49 -7.00 7.17 10.23
N VAL A 50 -7.65 6.10 9.80
CA VAL A 50 -9.08 6.03 9.56
C VAL A 50 -9.67 4.86 10.34
N LEU A 51 -10.75 5.10 11.07
CA LEU A 51 -11.38 4.09 11.92
C LEU A 51 -12.90 4.16 11.82
N VAL A 52 -13.54 2.99 11.72
CA VAL A 52 -14.99 2.85 11.82
C VAL A 52 -15.35 2.09 13.08
N TRP A 53 -16.36 2.61 13.79
CA TRP A 53 -16.94 1.94 14.93
C TRP A 53 -18.44 2.15 15.02
N THR A 54 -19.06 1.35 15.90
CA THR A 54 -20.46 1.53 16.27
C THR A 54 -20.54 2.25 17.60
N SER A 55 -21.22 3.40 17.63
CA SER A 55 -21.48 4.17 18.85
C SER A 55 -22.44 3.42 19.79
N PRO A 56 -22.52 3.80 21.09
CA PRO A 56 -23.50 3.23 22.01
C PRO A 56 -24.96 3.43 21.58
N ALA A 57 -25.24 4.45 20.77
CA ALA A 57 -26.56 4.70 20.20
C ALA A 57 -26.88 3.83 18.96
N GLY A 58 -25.93 2.99 18.51
CA GLY A 58 -26.06 2.14 17.34
C GLY A 58 -25.70 2.81 16.01
N GLU A 59 -25.26 4.08 16.03
CA GLU A 59 -24.80 4.78 14.83
C GLU A 59 -23.42 4.28 14.41
N HIS A 60 -23.19 4.12 13.10
CA HIS A 60 -21.85 3.89 12.55
C HIS A 60 -21.14 5.23 12.31
N LEU A 61 -19.94 5.36 12.86
CA LEU A 61 -19.12 6.55 12.78
C LEU A 61 -17.80 6.24 12.09
N LEU A 62 -17.29 7.20 11.33
CA LEU A 62 -16.03 7.14 10.61
C LEU A 62 -15.15 8.29 11.07
N TYR A 63 -13.97 7.97 11.56
CA TYR A 63 -12.96 8.92 12.02
C TYR A 63 -11.89 9.08 10.93
N GLU A 64 -11.47 10.32 10.72
CA GLU A 64 -10.26 10.70 10.00
C GLU A 64 -9.36 11.50 10.95
N GLY A 65 -8.11 11.10 11.11
CA GLY A 65 -7.14 11.86 11.90
C GLY A 65 -5.74 11.78 11.34
N GLU A 66 -5.00 12.88 11.41
CA GLU A 66 -3.56 12.88 11.18
C GLU A 66 -2.87 12.27 12.39
N ILE A 67 -1.76 11.57 12.16
CA ILE A 67 -0.98 10.97 13.24
C ILE A 67 0.51 11.24 13.05
N ARG A 68 1.27 11.07 14.14
CA ARG A 68 2.72 10.99 14.13
C ARG A 68 3.15 9.66 14.69
N VAL A 69 3.97 8.92 13.94
CA VAL A 69 4.61 7.67 14.38
C VAL A 69 6.02 7.96 14.91
N ALA A 70 6.35 7.40 16.07
CA ALA A 70 7.67 7.46 16.69
C ALA A 70 8.54 6.26 16.25
N ASP A 71 9.83 6.28 16.60
CA ASP A 71 10.80 5.24 16.19
C ASP A 71 10.49 3.84 16.76
N ASP A 72 9.70 3.78 17.82
CA ASP A 72 9.20 2.54 18.45
C ASP A 72 7.86 2.08 17.87
N TYR A 73 7.39 2.71 16.79
CA TYR A 73 6.11 2.47 16.13
C TYR A 73 4.88 2.82 16.96
N GLU A 74 5.05 3.50 18.11
CA GLU A 74 3.93 4.14 18.78
C GLU A 74 3.45 5.34 17.96
N TRP A 75 2.14 5.57 17.94
CA TRP A 75 1.56 6.68 17.21
C TRP A 75 0.73 7.58 18.13
N THR A 76 0.67 8.86 17.78
CA THR A 76 -0.13 9.85 18.48
C THR A 76 -0.96 10.68 17.50
N PRO A 77 -2.23 10.98 17.81
CA PRO A 77 -3.04 11.84 16.97
C PRO A 77 -2.49 13.28 17.00
N ILE A 78 -2.46 13.90 15.82
CA ILE A 78 -2.08 15.30 15.65
C ILE A 78 -3.15 16.04 14.83
N GLY A 79 -3.20 17.36 14.95
CA GLY A 79 -4.17 18.17 14.22
C GLY A 79 -5.60 18.05 14.78
N THR A 80 -6.58 18.40 13.94
CA THR A 80 -8.01 18.35 14.30
C THR A 80 -8.65 17.17 13.57
N PRO A 81 -9.22 16.19 14.27
CA PRO A 81 -9.87 15.06 13.64
C PRO A 81 -11.17 15.49 12.94
N ARG A 82 -11.60 14.67 11.97
CA ARG A 82 -12.93 14.77 11.37
C ARG A 82 -13.72 13.52 11.66
N ILE A 83 -15.01 13.70 11.93
CA ILE A 83 -15.95 12.60 12.15
C ILE A 83 -17.02 12.67 11.10
N TYR A 84 -17.37 11.52 10.54
CA TYR A 84 -18.47 11.34 9.62
C TYR A 84 -19.47 10.35 10.21
N ARG A 85 -20.76 10.59 9.98
CA ARG A 85 -21.84 9.68 10.33
C ARG A 85 -22.34 8.98 9.07
N PHE A 86 -22.43 7.66 9.12
CA PHE A 86 -23.03 6.90 8.03
C PHE A 86 -24.55 7.02 8.02
N ASN A 87 -25.14 7.09 6.83
CA ASN A 87 -26.58 7.03 6.59
C ASN A 87 -27.04 5.63 6.13
N THR A 88 -26.13 4.65 6.14
CA THR A 88 -26.35 3.25 5.77
C THR A 88 -25.85 2.33 6.89
N THR A 89 -26.40 1.12 6.94
CA THR A 89 -25.91 0.01 7.78
C THR A 89 -25.30 -1.11 6.95
N ASP A 90 -25.24 -0.97 5.62
CA ASP A 90 -24.60 -1.95 4.76
C ASP A 90 -23.08 -1.94 4.98
N LYS A 91 -22.55 -3.07 5.43
CA LYS A 91 -21.13 -3.25 5.71
C LYS A 91 -20.26 -3.06 4.47
N ALA A 92 -20.73 -3.45 3.29
CA ALA A 92 -19.97 -3.30 2.05
C ALA A 92 -19.82 -1.82 1.67
N GLU A 93 -20.90 -1.04 1.81
CA GLU A 93 -20.90 0.41 1.57
C GLU A 93 -20.02 1.16 2.59
N ILE A 94 -20.14 0.81 3.87
CA ILE A 94 -19.31 1.34 4.96
C ILE A 94 -17.82 1.08 4.66
N HIS A 95 -17.47 -0.17 4.33
CA HIS A 95 -16.10 -0.55 4.01
C HIS A 95 -15.56 0.23 2.80
N ALA A 96 -16.35 0.36 1.73
CA ALA A 96 -15.95 1.09 0.54
C ALA A 96 -15.67 2.58 0.83
N ASP A 97 -16.51 3.25 1.60
CA ASP A 97 -16.28 4.65 1.98
C ASP A 97 -15.11 4.81 2.95
N THR A 98 -14.88 3.83 3.83
CA THR A 98 -13.69 3.79 4.68
C THR A 98 -12.42 3.74 3.84
N LEU A 99 -12.39 2.89 2.81
CA LEU A 99 -11.26 2.80 1.88
C LEU A 99 -11.08 4.08 1.06
N ARG A 100 -12.17 4.71 0.61
CA ARG A 100 -12.12 5.99 -0.11
C ARG A 100 -11.49 7.08 0.74
N LEU A 101 -11.92 7.19 2.00
CA LEU A 101 -11.37 8.16 2.94
C LEU A 101 -9.90 7.88 3.21
N PHE A 102 -9.53 6.64 3.50
CA PHE A 102 -8.15 6.28 3.80
C PHE A 102 -7.21 6.50 2.61
N LEU A 103 -7.64 6.14 1.39
CA LEU A 103 -6.87 6.41 0.18
C LEU A 103 -6.73 7.91 -0.10
N SER A 104 -7.83 8.67 0.02
CA SER A 104 -7.82 10.13 -0.14
C SER A 104 -6.87 10.79 0.85
N GLN A 105 -6.97 10.43 2.13
CA GLN A 105 -6.08 10.92 3.19
C GLN A 105 -4.62 10.59 2.87
N SER A 106 -4.32 9.32 2.57
CA SER A 106 -2.96 8.83 2.30
C SER A 106 -2.30 9.51 1.09
N LEU A 107 -3.09 9.80 0.04
CA LEU A 107 -2.62 10.53 -1.13
C LEU A 107 -2.31 12.01 -0.81
N ASN A 108 -3.09 12.61 0.08
CA ASN A 108 -2.96 14.03 0.44
C ASN A 108 -1.82 14.29 1.44
N ASN A 109 -1.65 13.42 2.43
CA ASN A 109 -0.66 13.57 3.49
C ASN A 109 0.69 12.88 3.19
N GLY A 110 0.80 12.19 2.06
CA GLY A 110 2.03 11.50 1.66
C GLY A 110 2.22 10.11 2.29
N GLY A 111 1.19 9.53 2.91
CA GLY A 111 1.20 8.15 3.39
C GLY A 111 1.32 7.09 2.28
N VAL A 112 1.05 7.46 1.02
CA VAL A 112 1.26 6.58 -0.14
C VAL A 112 2.75 6.48 -0.47
N ARG A 113 3.30 5.27 -0.40
CA ARG A 113 4.71 5.01 -0.76
C ARG A 113 4.91 4.93 -2.27
N ARG A 114 3.94 4.37 -2.97
CA ARG A 114 3.97 4.24 -4.43
C ARG A 114 2.56 4.27 -4.99
N SER A 115 2.37 4.94 -6.11
CA SER A 115 1.10 4.96 -6.83
C SER A 115 1.29 5.05 -8.33
N GLY A 116 0.42 4.36 -9.06
CA GLY A 116 0.37 4.38 -10.51
C GLY A 116 -1.09 4.37 -10.95
N GLY A 117 -1.39 4.96 -12.10
CA GLY A 117 -2.77 5.04 -12.54
C GLY A 117 -3.00 5.96 -13.72
N TRP A 118 -4.27 6.10 -14.06
CA TRP A 118 -4.79 7.00 -15.06
C TRP A 118 -6.11 7.61 -14.55
N ARG A 119 -6.11 8.94 -14.32
CA ARG A 119 -7.29 9.70 -13.88
C ARG A 119 -7.92 9.11 -12.62
N ASP A 120 -9.12 8.55 -12.75
CA ASP A 120 -9.93 7.94 -11.71
C ASP A 120 -9.58 6.48 -11.43
N ARG A 121 -8.72 5.86 -12.25
CA ARG A 121 -8.11 4.54 -12.01
C ARG A 121 -6.76 4.72 -11.34
N ILE A 122 -6.63 4.33 -10.08
CA ILE A 122 -5.38 4.38 -9.35
C ILE A 122 -5.14 3.06 -8.65
N VAL A 123 -3.87 2.68 -8.54
CA VAL A 123 -3.37 1.65 -7.64
C VAL A 123 -2.38 2.33 -6.71
N ALA A 124 -2.52 2.13 -5.40
CA ALA A 124 -1.67 2.72 -4.39
C ALA A 124 -1.18 1.65 -3.41
N LEU A 125 0.11 1.72 -3.07
CA LEU A 125 0.73 0.98 -1.99
C LEU A 125 0.88 1.92 -0.79
N VAL A 126 0.19 1.60 0.29
CA VAL A 126 0.23 2.33 1.57
C VAL A 126 0.84 1.40 2.62
N PRO A 127 2.06 1.68 3.09
CA PRO A 127 2.64 0.96 4.22
C PRO A 127 1.81 1.25 5.48
N GLU A 128 1.51 0.20 6.23
CA GLU A 128 0.97 0.31 7.58
C GLU A 128 2.14 0.12 8.55
N GLU A 129 2.60 1.22 9.14
CA GLU A 129 3.80 1.24 9.99
C GLU A 129 3.48 1.11 11.49
N VAL A 130 2.27 0.62 11.82
CA VAL A 130 1.91 0.31 13.22
C VAL A 130 1.68 -1.19 13.33
N GLY A 131 2.70 -1.91 13.81
CA GLY A 131 2.64 -3.36 14.02
C GLY A 131 3.66 -4.14 13.19
N ALA A 132 3.31 -5.39 12.83
CA ALA A 132 4.10 -6.15 11.85
C ALA A 132 4.14 -5.35 10.54
N LYS A 133 5.24 -5.44 9.77
CA LYS A 133 5.46 -4.67 8.52
C LYS A 133 4.38 -4.98 7.48
N GLU A 134 3.27 -4.30 7.60
CA GLU A 134 2.05 -4.55 6.86
C GLU A 134 1.91 -3.52 5.75
N SER A 135 1.21 -3.87 4.69
CA SER A 135 0.91 -2.93 3.62
C SER A 135 -0.48 -3.18 3.08
N LYS A 136 -1.19 -2.10 2.78
CA LYS A 136 -2.44 -2.14 2.04
C LYS A 136 -2.16 -1.72 0.61
N ILE A 137 -2.65 -2.55 -0.31
CA ILE A 137 -2.69 -2.20 -1.72
C ILE A 137 -4.15 -1.87 -2.01
N ILE A 138 -4.41 -0.67 -2.51
CA ILE A 138 -5.76 -0.16 -2.76
C ILE A 138 -5.86 0.21 -4.23
N ARG A 139 -6.96 -0.15 -4.90
CA ARG A 139 -7.25 0.32 -6.25
C ARG A 139 -8.69 0.75 -6.44
N THR A 140 -8.88 1.69 -7.37
CA THR A 140 -10.20 2.08 -7.87
C THR A 140 -10.54 1.31 -9.15
N LEU A 141 -11.83 1.03 -9.34
CA LEU A 141 -12.35 0.17 -10.40
C LEU A 141 -13.12 0.95 -11.47
N ALA A 142 -13.47 0.26 -12.57
CA ALA A 142 -14.22 0.77 -13.72
C ALA A 142 -15.50 1.55 -13.33
N ASP A 143 -16.27 0.94 -12.44
CA ASP A 143 -17.56 1.39 -11.94
C ASP A 143 -17.46 2.44 -10.80
N GLY A 144 -16.25 2.94 -10.52
CA GLY A 144 -15.97 3.79 -9.37
C GLY A 144 -16.00 3.04 -8.03
N GLY A 145 -16.02 1.71 -8.07
CA GLY A 145 -15.75 0.85 -6.93
C GLY A 145 -14.32 1.02 -6.42
N ILE A 146 -14.07 0.49 -5.24
CA ILE A 146 -12.76 0.49 -4.60
C ILE A 146 -12.54 -0.85 -3.94
N GLU A 147 -11.34 -1.39 -4.07
CA GLU A 147 -10.96 -2.62 -3.41
C GLU A 147 -9.58 -2.47 -2.77
N ALA A 148 -9.35 -3.28 -1.74
CA ALA A 148 -8.08 -3.32 -1.04
C ALA A 148 -7.69 -4.75 -0.74
N THR A 149 -6.39 -4.99 -0.70
CA THR A 149 -5.81 -6.24 -0.20
C THR A 149 -4.68 -5.92 0.75
N HIS A 150 -4.34 -6.90 1.57
CA HIS A 150 -3.39 -6.76 2.66
C HIS A 150 -2.26 -7.77 2.50
N THR A 151 -1.04 -7.31 2.75
CA THR A 151 0.17 -8.11 2.63
C THR A 151 1.06 -7.90 3.85
N TYR A 152 1.61 -8.99 4.38
CA TYR A 152 2.48 -9.01 5.57
C TYR A 152 3.98 -8.96 5.23
N ASN A 153 4.31 -8.84 3.95
CA ASN A 153 5.67 -8.87 3.43
C ASN A 153 5.80 -7.82 2.34
N VAL A 154 6.84 -7.00 2.43
CA VAL A 154 7.13 -5.92 1.48
C VAL A 154 7.30 -6.46 0.06
N LEU A 155 7.91 -7.64 -0.15
CA LEU A 155 8.04 -8.18 -1.50
C LEU A 155 6.68 -8.55 -2.11
N ASP A 156 5.79 -9.13 -1.29
CA ASP A 156 4.44 -9.50 -1.72
C ASP A 156 3.60 -8.24 -1.98
N ALA A 157 3.77 -7.19 -1.16
CA ALA A 157 3.14 -5.89 -1.34
C ALA A 157 3.46 -5.28 -2.72
N TYR A 158 4.75 -5.21 -3.08
CA TYR A 158 5.18 -4.67 -4.37
C TYR A 158 4.79 -5.58 -5.54
N THR A 159 4.79 -6.90 -5.34
CA THR A 159 4.31 -7.86 -6.34
C THR A 159 2.83 -7.65 -6.62
N LYS A 160 2.01 -7.51 -5.56
CA LYS A 160 0.58 -7.28 -5.69
C LYS A 160 0.24 -5.92 -6.30
N TYR A 161 0.98 -4.88 -5.91
CA TYR A 161 0.93 -3.57 -6.55
C TYR A 161 1.20 -3.68 -8.06
N ALA A 162 2.30 -4.34 -8.46
CA ALA A 162 2.65 -4.51 -9.86
C ALA A 162 1.64 -5.37 -10.62
N GLU A 163 1.08 -6.40 -10.00
CA GLU A 163 0.00 -7.22 -10.57
C GLU A 163 -1.21 -6.35 -10.92
N TRP A 164 -1.67 -5.49 -10.00
CA TRP A 164 -2.81 -4.60 -10.22
C TRP A 164 -2.52 -3.48 -11.21
N VAL A 165 -1.31 -2.92 -11.21
CA VAL A 165 -0.90 -1.93 -12.23
C VAL A 165 -0.82 -2.57 -13.62
N ASN A 166 -0.34 -3.82 -13.73
CA ASN A 166 -0.36 -4.56 -15.00
C ASN A 166 -1.78 -4.87 -15.46
N ALA A 167 -2.69 -5.23 -14.54
CA ALA A 167 -4.10 -5.41 -14.85
C ALA A 167 -4.71 -4.11 -15.40
N LEU A 168 -4.42 -2.97 -14.77
CA LEU A 168 -4.84 -1.65 -15.26
C LEU A 168 -4.21 -1.33 -16.64
N ALA A 169 -2.94 -1.67 -16.86
CA ALA A 169 -2.29 -1.50 -18.15
C ALA A 169 -2.98 -2.31 -19.25
N ALA A 170 -3.43 -3.52 -18.94
CA ALA A 170 -4.18 -4.37 -19.85
C ALA A 170 -5.51 -3.72 -20.27
N GLU A 171 -6.13 -2.90 -19.42
CA GLU A 171 -7.31 -2.09 -19.76
C GLU A 171 -7.05 -1.05 -20.87
N PHE A 172 -5.80 -0.81 -21.28
CA PHE A 172 -5.44 0.05 -22.42
C PHE A 172 -4.98 -0.72 -23.67
N GLY A 173 -4.60 -2.01 -23.56
CA GLY A 173 -4.11 -2.85 -24.68
C GLY A 173 -5.16 -3.70 -25.41
N GLY A 174 -4.76 -4.49 -26.42
CA GLY A 174 -5.48 -5.65 -27.02
C GLY A 174 -7.01 -5.58 -27.25
N THR A 175 -7.47 -5.60 -28.50
CA THR A 175 -8.92 -5.52 -28.80
C THR A 175 -9.69 -6.80 -28.50
N ASP A 176 -9.13 -7.97 -28.79
CA ASP A 176 -9.93 -9.20 -28.86
C ASP A 176 -10.17 -9.81 -27.47
N GLU A 177 -9.11 -9.94 -26.66
CA GLU A 177 -9.19 -10.44 -25.27
C GLU A 177 -10.03 -9.52 -24.37
N LYS A 178 -9.99 -8.19 -24.62
CA LYS A 178 -10.84 -7.23 -23.91
C LYS A 178 -12.31 -7.38 -24.24
N LEU A 179 -12.63 -7.60 -25.52
CA LEU A 179 -14.00 -7.77 -25.98
C LEU A 179 -14.61 -9.03 -25.38
N GLU A 180 -13.83 -10.11 -25.30
CA GLU A 180 -14.24 -11.37 -24.65
C GLU A 180 -14.38 -11.23 -23.13
N ALA A 181 -13.49 -10.47 -22.47
CA ALA A 181 -13.51 -10.25 -21.02
C ALA A 181 -14.42 -9.09 -20.57
N HIS A 182 -15.10 -8.41 -21.49
CA HIS A 182 -15.93 -7.22 -21.23
C HIS A 182 -15.20 -6.12 -20.42
N ILE A 183 -13.91 -5.92 -20.68
CA ILE A 183 -13.09 -4.93 -19.98
C ILE A 183 -13.37 -3.55 -20.58
N GLU A 184 -13.87 -2.63 -19.76
CA GLU A 184 -14.09 -1.24 -20.15
C GLU A 184 -12.75 -0.51 -20.30
N THR A 185 -12.51 0.09 -21.46
CA THR A 185 -11.30 0.91 -21.66
C THR A 185 -11.46 2.24 -20.93
N PRO A 186 -10.49 2.67 -20.10
CA PRO A 186 -10.58 3.92 -19.38
C PRO A 186 -10.77 5.12 -20.32
N ASP A 187 -11.51 6.14 -19.87
CA ASP A 187 -11.73 7.34 -20.66
C ASP A 187 -10.40 8.04 -20.97
N ILE A 188 -10.12 8.22 -22.25
CA ILE A 188 -8.94 8.92 -22.77
C ILE A 188 -9.26 10.32 -23.31
N ALA A 189 -10.53 10.71 -23.45
CA ALA A 189 -10.90 12.03 -23.95
C ALA A 189 -10.40 13.14 -23.01
N PRO A 190 -9.85 14.26 -23.47
CA PRO A 190 -9.90 14.75 -24.85
C PRO A 190 -8.68 14.35 -25.70
N PHE A 191 -7.89 13.36 -25.27
CA PHE A 191 -6.67 12.99 -25.98
C PHE A 191 -6.91 12.09 -27.20
N SER A 192 -5.92 12.07 -28.10
CA SER A 192 -5.90 11.16 -29.27
C SER A 192 -5.74 9.70 -28.84
N PRO A 193 -6.26 8.72 -29.61
CA PRO A 193 -6.12 7.29 -29.33
C PRO A 193 -4.69 6.79 -29.07
N ILE A 194 -3.67 7.47 -29.59
CA ILE A 194 -2.25 7.14 -29.31
C ILE A 194 -1.93 7.18 -27.80
N VAL A 195 -2.67 7.97 -27.03
CA VAL A 195 -2.49 8.09 -25.58
C VAL A 195 -2.81 6.79 -24.84
N ALA A 196 -3.68 5.93 -25.38
CA ALA A 196 -3.90 4.61 -24.79
C ALA A 196 -2.60 3.78 -24.78
N GLY A 197 -1.86 3.78 -25.89
CA GLY A 197 -0.55 3.11 -25.96
C GLY A 197 0.50 3.73 -25.04
N ILE A 198 0.47 5.05 -24.85
CA ILE A 198 1.35 5.76 -23.90
C ILE A 198 1.00 5.35 -22.46
N ALA A 199 -0.28 5.37 -22.09
CA ALA A 199 -0.75 4.98 -20.77
C ALA A 199 -0.40 3.52 -20.47
N GLN A 200 -0.66 2.61 -21.43
CA GLN A 200 -0.27 1.20 -21.31
C GLN A 200 1.23 1.05 -21.05
N ALA A 201 2.07 1.64 -21.91
CA ALA A 201 3.52 1.52 -21.78
C ALA A 201 4.05 2.14 -20.47
N TRP A 202 3.46 3.25 -20.03
CA TRP A 202 3.80 3.89 -18.77
C TRP A 202 3.49 3.00 -17.57
N LEU A 203 2.30 2.40 -17.53
CA LEU A 203 1.86 1.52 -16.45
C LEU A 203 2.68 0.23 -16.41
N LEU A 204 2.97 -0.39 -17.56
CA LEU A 204 3.85 -1.56 -17.63
C LEU A 204 5.27 -1.25 -17.11
N ARG A 205 5.82 -0.09 -17.47
CA ARG A 205 7.11 0.38 -16.93
C ARG A 205 7.04 0.53 -15.42
N GLU A 206 6.00 1.19 -14.91
CA GLU A 206 5.80 1.42 -13.48
C GLU A 206 5.71 0.11 -12.67
N ALA A 207 4.96 -0.88 -13.17
CA ALA A 207 4.87 -2.20 -12.56
C ALA A 207 6.23 -2.93 -12.54
N ALA A 208 6.98 -2.86 -13.64
CA ALA A 208 8.31 -3.45 -13.76
C ALA A 208 9.34 -2.78 -12.84
N ASP A 209 9.33 -1.44 -12.76
CA ASP A 209 10.21 -0.68 -11.88
C ASP A 209 9.91 -1.01 -10.40
N ALA A 210 8.63 -1.09 -10.03
CA ALA A 210 8.22 -1.44 -8.66
C ALA A 210 8.77 -2.80 -8.21
N THR A 211 8.57 -3.83 -9.03
CA THR A 211 9.06 -5.18 -8.72
C THR A 211 10.58 -5.25 -8.75
N LEU A 212 11.23 -4.61 -9.72
CA LEU A 212 12.69 -4.63 -9.85
C LEU A 212 13.39 -3.93 -8.68
N GLU A 213 12.95 -2.74 -8.30
CA GLU A 213 13.53 -1.97 -7.20
C GLU A 213 13.40 -2.73 -5.88
N GLN A 214 12.21 -3.24 -5.56
CA GLN A 214 12.01 -3.96 -4.32
C GLN A 214 12.74 -5.31 -4.31
N THR A 215 12.75 -6.04 -5.43
CA THR A 215 13.51 -7.30 -5.54
C THR A 215 15.01 -7.06 -5.35
N ARG A 216 15.56 -5.97 -5.91
CA ARG A 216 16.97 -5.59 -5.69
C ARG A 216 17.25 -5.28 -4.23
N ALA A 217 16.39 -4.52 -3.58
CA ALA A 217 16.53 -4.17 -2.16
C ALA A 217 16.47 -5.43 -1.27
N SER A 218 15.46 -6.26 -1.45
CA SER A 218 15.29 -7.51 -0.71
C SER A 218 16.46 -8.48 -0.96
N LEU A 219 16.86 -8.68 -2.21
CA LEU A 219 18.00 -9.53 -2.56
C LEU A 219 19.29 -9.04 -1.89
N LYS A 220 19.55 -7.74 -1.96
CA LYS A 220 20.74 -7.14 -1.32
C LYS A 220 20.74 -7.38 0.18
N PHE A 221 19.62 -7.14 0.87
CA PHE A 221 19.50 -7.38 2.30
C PHE A 221 19.71 -8.87 2.65
N SER A 222 19.03 -9.77 1.95
CA SER A 222 19.14 -11.22 2.16
C SER A 222 20.56 -11.75 1.89
N LEU A 223 21.24 -11.25 0.86
CA LEU A 223 22.62 -11.64 0.56
C LEU A 223 23.60 -11.19 1.65
N ALA A 224 23.41 -10.01 2.24
CA ALA A 224 24.23 -9.56 3.36
C ALA A 224 23.97 -10.39 4.63
N GLY A 225 22.73 -10.80 4.89
CA GLY A 225 22.37 -11.68 6.00
C GLY A 225 22.85 -13.12 5.81
N PHE A 226 22.93 -13.61 4.56
CA PHE A 226 23.31 -14.98 4.24
C PHE A 226 24.69 -15.36 4.81
N THR A 227 25.68 -14.47 4.75
CA THR A 227 27.03 -14.76 5.29
C THR A 227 26.99 -15.05 6.79
N ARG A 228 26.19 -14.30 7.55
CA ARG A 228 26.02 -14.55 9.01
C ARG A 228 25.31 -15.86 9.29
N LEU A 229 24.32 -16.21 8.46
CA LEU A 229 23.66 -17.51 8.57
C LEU A 229 24.63 -18.66 8.27
N LEU A 230 25.58 -18.49 7.35
CA LEU A 230 26.62 -19.48 7.09
C LEU A 230 27.56 -19.66 8.29
N GLU A 231 27.86 -18.60 9.04
CA GLU A 231 28.66 -18.66 10.26
C GLU A 231 27.92 -19.41 11.39
N LEU A 232 26.61 -19.22 11.51
CA LEU A 232 25.75 -19.90 12.50
C LEU A 232 25.44 -21.35 12.14
N ALA A 233 25.33 -21.67 10.85
CA ALA A 233 24.88 -22.97 10.34
C ALA A 233 25.89 -24.11 10.52
N GLY A 234 27.02 -23.89 11.21
CA GLY A 234 27.88 -24.94 11.72
C GLY A 234 28.16 -26.06 10.73
N SER A 235 29.05 -25.84 9.76
CA SER A 235 29.63 -26.90 8.91
C SER A 235 28.65 -27.81 8.14
N ASP A 236 27.43 -27.39 7.79
CA ASP A 236 26.67 -28.08 6.72
C ASP A 236 27.28 -27.70 5.35
N PRO A 237 27.96 -28.62 4.64
CA PRO A 237 28.59 -28.33 3.35
C PRO A 237 27.56 -27.98 2.25
N ARG A 238 26.27 -28.26 2.47
CA ARG A 238 25.18 -27.84 1.56
C ARG A 238 24.81 -26.37 1.76
N ALA A 239 25.10 -25.79 2.92
CA ALA A 239 25.00 -24.36 3.14
C ALA A 239 26.29 -23.68 2.67
N SER A 240 26.43 -23.48 1.36
CA SER A 240 27.58 -22.77 0.78
C SER A 240 27.20 -21.85 -0.36
N VAL A 241 28.00 -20.81 -0.59
CA VAL A 241 27.85 -19.89 -1.75
C VAL A 241 27.90 -20.65 -3.07
N ALA A 242 28.67 -21.75 -3.15
CA ALA A 242 28.78 -22.55 -4.36
C ALA A 242 27.52 -23.38 -4.65
N GLU A 243 26.83 -23.86 -3.61
CA GLU A 243 25.52 -24.51 -3.76
C GLU A 243 24.45 -23.50 -4.15
N LEU A 244 24.38 -22.36 -3.45
CA LEU A 244 23.42 -21.30 -3.75
C LEU A 244 23.55 -20.79 -5.20
N ALA A 245 24.78 -20.58 -5.68
CA ALA A 245 25.03 -20.17 -7.07
C ALA A 245 24.50 -21.22 -8.08
N ARG A 246 24.73 -22.52 -7.81
CA ARG A 246 24.22 -23.61 -8.65
C ARG A 246 22.69 -23.66 -8.65
N SER A 247 22.05 -23.52 -7.50
CA SER A 247 20.59 -23.50 -7.40
C SER A 247 19.95 -22.31 -8.12
N LEU A 248 20.58 -21.13 -8.04
CA LEU A 248 20.14 -19.91 -8.72
C LEU A 248 20.55 -19.84 -10.20
N GLN A 249 21.26 -20.85 -10.71
CA GLN A 249 21.79 -20.88 -12.08
C GLN A 249 22.65 -19.65 -12.43
N THR A 250 23.48 -19.21 -11.49
CA THR A 250 24.41 -18.08 -11.66
C THR A 250 25.85 -18.52 -11.38
N ASP A 251 26.84 -17.75 -11.82
CA ASP A 251 28.23 -18.07 -11.54
C ASP A 251 28.63 -17.66 -10.10
N ARG A 252 29.38 -18.55 -9.45
CA ARG A 252 29.87 -18.32 -8.08
C ARG A 252 30.66 -17.00 -7.93
N PRO A 253 31.56 -16.62 -8.86
CA PRO A 253 32.27 -15.33 -8.76
C PRO A 253 31.34 -14.12 -8.72
N ASN A 254 30.30 -14.09 -9.56
CA ASN A 254 29.31 -13.03 -9.58
C ASN A 254 28.53 -12.95 -8.27
N LEU A 255 28.00 -14.09 -7.80
CA LEU A 255 27.28 -14.14 -6.53
C LEU A 255 28.15 -13.71 -5.34
N THR A 256 29.41 -14.15 -5.31
CA THR A 256 30.39 -13.74 -4.28
C THR A 256 30.63 -12.22 -4.31
N ARG A 257 30.69 -11.62 -5.50
CA ARG A 257 30.86 -10.16 -5.66
C ARG A 257 29.62 -9.42 -5.16
N MET A 258 28.42 -9.93 -5.45
CA MET A 258 27.15 -9.35 -5.00
C MET A 258 27.04 -9.39 -3.47
N ILE A 259 27.36 -10.52 -2.84
CA ILE A 259 27.38 -10.67 -1.37
C ILE A 259 28.33 -9.62 -0.75
N LYS A 260 29.58 -9.55 -1.22
CA LYS A 260 30.55 -8.55 -0.73
C LYS A 260 30.10 -7.11 -0.92
N THR A 261 29.37 -6.83 -2.01
CA THR A 261 28.84 -5.49 -2.28
C THR A 261 27.67 -5.16 -1.34
N ALA A 262 26.84 -6.15 -1.04
CA ALA A 262 25.73 -6.02 -0.11
C ALA A 262 26.20 -5.81 1.34
N GLU A 263 27.21 -6.55 1.79
CA GLU A 263 27.81 -6.41 3.13
C GLU A 263 28.44 -5.03 3.37
N LYS A 264 28.98 -4.42 2.32
CA LYS A 264 29.61 -3.09 2.39
C LYS A 264 28.61 -1.93 2.36
N ASP A 265 27.32 -2.21 2.17
CA ASP A 265 26.31 -1.17 2.24
C ASP A 265 26.19 -0.65 3.67
N ALA A 266 26.42 0.65 3.87
CA ALA A 266 26.48 1.25 5.19
C ALA A 266 25.17 1.07 5.99
N ARG A 267 24.01 1.20 5.35
CA ARG A 267 22.71 1.07 6.01
C ARG A 267 22.45 -0.37 6.42
N ILE A 268 22.74 -1.31 5.52
CA ILE A 268 22.57 -2.74 5.82
C ILE A 268 23.56 -3.18 6.91
N ALA A 269 24.81 -2.72 6.86
CA ALA A 269 25.82 -3.03 7.87
C ALA A 269 25.43 -2.49 9.26
N GLU A 270 24.83 -1.30 9.33
CA GLU A 270 24.28 -0.71 10.56
C GLU A 270 23.13 -1.55 11.14
N ILE A 271 22.11 -1.85 10.32
CA ILE A 271 20.96 -2.69 10.72
C ILE A 271 21.40 -4.07 11.18
N LEU A 272 22.29 -4.70 10.41
CA LEU A 272 22.84 -5.98 10.78
C LEU A 272 23.68 -5.84 12.06
N GLY A 273 24.45 -4.78 12.23
CA GLY A 273 25.27 -4.52 13.43
C GLY A 273 24.45 -4.37 14.73
N SER A 274 23.21 -3.89 14.64
CA SER A 274 22.30 -3.72 15.79
C SER A 274 21.53 -4.99 16.17
N LEU A 275 21.54 -6.03 15.34
CA LEU A 275 20.89 -7.29 15.66
C LEU A 275 21.74 -8.11 16.67
N PRO A 276 21.11 -8.73 17.69
CA PRO A 276 21.82 -9.60 18.63
C PRO A 276 22.47 -10.77 17.88
N ARG A 277 23.68 -11.14 18.32
CA ARG A 277 24.45 -12.27 17.78
C ARG A 277 24.01 -13.60 18.37
#